data_AF-A0A2S6CSU0-F1
#
_entry.id   AF-A0A2S6CSU0-F1
#
_cell.length_a   1.000
_cell.length_b   1.000
_cell.length_c   1.000
_cell.angle_alpha   90.00
_cell.angle_beta   90.00
_cell.angle_gamma   90.00
#
_symmetry.space_group_name_H-M   'P 1'
#
loop_
_entity.id
_entity.type
_entity.pdbx_description
1 polymer ?
#
loop_
_entity_poly.entity_id
_entity_poly.type
_entity_poly.pdbx_seq_one_letter_code
_entity_poly.pdbx_strand_id
1 'polypeptide(L)'
;MNRFFCADNSREKQEEIIGTATNYQTYILVECPTPWVYEAFNSKWVPDNLRMLVENINRAKLPIRFLLIANNESHRKEEKTLLIYQQQEGLSNGYRQQEFKLPNIEQVAGVVDKWLAGVSVDYEIESHITRDILICTHGGHDQCCARYGNPFYFHSQNAIADLQLNHVRIWRSSHFGGHRFAPTAIDFPHGRYYGVLDQDTFKSVLTHTGDIQCLNKIYRGWGILPTPLQILEKELMLGLGWDWFNYQVTGKILEKSLDNQTILGELSFEQPTGNLCTYQAKVVKNDLKTQPLKVSCHTEQETVCLKYAVSHLWLVS
;
A
#
# COMPACT_ATOMS: atom_id res chain seq x y z
N MET A 1 -2.80 23.56 -24.98
CA MET A 1 -3.63 23.30 -23.77
C MET A 1 -2.70 22.82 -22.68
N ASN A 2 -2.68 23.48 -21.51
CA ASN A 2 -1.91 22.98 -20.37
C ASN A 2 -2.53 21.65 -19.90
N ARG A 3 -1.72 20.59 -19.90
CA ARG A 3 -2.16 19.26 -19.49
C ARG A 3 -2.21 19.21 -17.95
N PHE A 4 -3.40 18.98 -17.39
CA PHE A 4 -3.63 18.91 -15.95
C PHE A 4 -3.09 17.60 -15.35
N PHE A 5 -2.41 17.65 -14.20
CA PHE A 5 -1.94 16.47 -13.47
C PHE A 5 -2.46 16.51 -12.03
N CYS A 6 -3.23 15.51 -11.61
CA CYS A 6 -3.79 15.46 -10.26
C CYS A 6 -2.71 15.45 -9.17
N ALA A 7 -1.53 14.88 -9.45
CA ALA A 7 -0.40 14.91 -8.53
C ALA A 7 0.19 16.31 -8.35
N ASP A 8 0.23 17.12 -9.41
CA ASP A 8 0.71 18.50 -9.31
C ASP A 8 -0.29 19.36 -8.54
N ASN A 9 -1.59 19.18 -8.81
CA ASN A 9 -2.66 19.85 -8.07
C ASN A 9 -2.64 19.51 -6.58
N SER A 10 -2.46 18.24 -6.21
CA SER A 10 -2.38 17.81 -4.80
C SER A 10 -1.19 18.46 -4.08
N ARG A 11 -0.02 18.52 -4.73
CA ARG A 11 1.18 19.18 -4.19
C ARG A 11 1.01 20.69 -4.05
N GLU A 12 0.45 21.35 -5.07
CA GLU A 12 0.18 22.80 -5.05
C GLU A 12 -0.77 23.16 -3.90
N LYS A 13 -1.78 22.31 -3.65
CA LYS A 13 -2.74 22.46 -2.56
C LYS A 13 -2.24 21.94 -1.22
N GLN A 14 -1.00 21.45 -1.15
CA GLN A 14 -0.39 20.88 0.05
C GLN A 14 -1.30 19.86 0.75
N GLU A 15 -1.92 18.96 -0.03
CA GLU A 15 -2.83 17.96 0.50
C GLU A 15 -2.09 17.03 1.49
N GLU A 16 -2.63 16.89 2.70
CA GLU A 16 -2.14 15.89 3.64
C GLU A 16 -2.49 14.48 3.17
N ILE A 17 -1.52 13.58 3.14
CA ILE A 17 -1.70 12.26 2.52
C ILE A 17 -1.98 11.14 3.53
N ILE A 18 -1.84 11.40 4.82
CA ILE A 18 -2.10 10.42 5.89
C ILE A 18 -3.58 10.00 5.91
N GLY A 19 -3.85 8.74 6.27
CA GLY A 19 -5.20 8.20 6.28
C GLY A 19 -5.74 7.99 4.86
N THR A 20 -4.87 7.67 3.91
CA THR A 20 -5.27 7.37 2.52
C THR A 20 -4.80 6.00 2.05
N ALA A 21 -4.16 5.22 2.92
CA ALA A 21 -3.81 3.84 2.63
C ALA A 21 -5.08 2.97 2.67
N THR A 22 -5.20 2.07 1.70
CA THR A 22 -6.29 1.07 1.70
C THR A 22 -6.02 -0.01 2.75
N ASN A 23 -7.08 -0.53 3.35
CA ASN A 23 -7.04 -1.62 4.30
C ASN A 23 -7.69 -2.87 3.66
N TYR A 24 -6.86 -3.86 3.33
CA TYR A 24 -7.29 -5.16 2.81
C TYR A 24 -6.64 -6.23 3.67
N GLN A 25 -7.37 -7.32 3.90
CA GLN A 25 -6.87 -8.47 4.66
C GLN A 25 -5.91 -9.31 3.83
N THR A 26 -6.10 -9.36 2.51
CA THR A 26 -5.26 -10.15 1.62
C THR A 26 -4.85 -9.33 0.40
N TYR A 27 -3.58 -9.41 0.01
CA TYR A 27 -3.13 -8.97 -1.31
C TYR A 27 -2.69 -10.18 -2.13
N ILE A 28 -3.12 -10.23 -3.37
CA ILE A 28 -2.72 -11.23 -4.35
C ILE A 28 -2.05 -10.51 -5.51
N LEU A 29 -0.75 -10.64 -5.61
CA LEU A 29 0.06 -9.98 -6.63
C LEU A 29 0.42 -10.98 -7.71
N VAL A 30 0.02 -10.67 -8.94
CA VAL A 30 0.19 -11.56 -10.09
C VAL A 30 1.20 -10.97 -11.05
N GLU A 31 2.30 -11.67 -11.30
CA GLU A 31 3.26 -11.27 -12.33
C GLU A 31 2.60 -11.33 -13.72
N CYS A 32 2.48 -10.16 -14.35
CA CYS A 32 1.84 -9.99 -15.64
C CYS A 32 2.55 -8.88 -16.42
N PRO A 33 3.09 -9.17 -17.63
CA PRO A 33 3.85 -8.18 -18.39
C PRO A 33 3.04 -6.92 -18.73
N THR A 34 3.73 -5.78 -18.82
CA THR A 34 3.15 -4.50 -19.26
C THR A 34 3.04 -4.46 -20.80
N PRO A 35 2.35 -3.48 -21.43
CA PRO A 35 1.46 -2.47 -20.84
C PRO A 35 0.14 -3.06 -20.33
N TRP A 36 -0.42 -2.41 -19.31
CA TRP A 36 -1.78 -2.68 -18.84
C TRP A 36 -2.76 -1.61 -19.36
N VAL A 37 -3.97 -2.04 -19.71
CA VAL A 37 -5.08 -1.14 -20.07
C VAL A 37 -5.74 -0.58 -18.81
N TYR A 38 -6.59 0.45 -18.95
CA TYR A 38 -7.21 1.18 -17.82
C TYR A 38 -7.68 0.27 -16.67
N GLU A 39 -8.46 -0.76 -17.00
CA GLU A 39 -8.76 -1.87 -16.10
C GLU A 39 -7.68 -2.94 -16.23
N ALA A 40 -6.78 -3.04 -15.26
CA ALA A 40 -5.56 -3.84 -15.38
C ALA A 40 -5.84 -5.33 -15.72
N PHE A 41 -6.87 -5.92 -15.11
CA PHE A 41 -7.24 -7.33 -15.34
C PHE A 41 -7.99 -7.59 -16.66
N ASN A 42 -8.24 -6.56 -17.46
CA ASN A 42 -8.71 -6.68 -18.85
C ASN A 42 -7.54 -6.58 -19.87
N SER A 43 -6.29 -6.60 -19.38
CA SER A 43 -5.11 -6.50 -20.24
C SER A 43 -4.84 -7.80 -21.00
N LYS A 44 -4.19 -7.67 -22.16
CA LYS A 44 -3.91 -8.76 -23.11
C LYS A 44 -3.42 -10.07 -22.49
N TRP A 45 -2.53 -10.00 -21.50
CA TRP A 45 -1.87 -11.18 -20.92
C TRP A 45 -2.67 -11.82 -19.79
N VAL A 46 -3.80 -11.25 -19.38
CA VAL A 46 -4.62 -11.78 -18.30
C VAL A 46 -5.62 -12.78 -18.88
N PRO A 47 -5.57 -14.06 -18.47
CA PRO A 47 -6.47 -15.08 -18.97
C PRO A 47 -7.88 -14.94 -18.38
N ASP A 48 -8.88 -15.45 -19.09
CA ASP A 48 -10.29 -15.29 -18.72
C ASP A 48 -10.64 -15.89 -17.35
N ASN A 49 -10.04 -17.02 -16.98
CA ASN A 49 -10.26 -17.64 -15.67
C ASN A 49 -9.81 -16.74 -14.52
N LEU A 50 -8.65 -16.08 -14.65
CA LEU A 50 -8.15 -15.12 -13.67
C LEU A 50 -9.03 -13.87 -13.63
N ARG A 51 -9.45 -13.35 -14.78
CA ARG A 51 -10.37 -12.22 -14.86
C ARG A 51 -11.70 -12.52 -14.14
N MET A 52 -12.29 -13.68 -14.40
CA MET A 52 -13.52 -14.14 -13.73
C MET A 52 -13.35 -14.29 -12.22
N LEU A 53 -12.21 -14.83 -11.75
CA LEU A 53 -11.90 -14.94 -10.33
C LEU A 53 -11.89 -13.55 -9.66
N VAL A 54 -11.19 -12.59 -10.25
CA VAL A 54 -11.13 -11.22 -9.73
C VAL A 54 -12.50 -10.56 -9.71
N GLU A 55 -13.29 -10.72 -10.77
CA GLU A 55 -14.68 -10.23 -10.82
C GLU A 55 -15.57 -10.84 -9.72
N ASN A 56 -15.44 -12.14 -9.47
CA ASN A 56 -16.21 -12.85 -8.45
C ASN A 56 -15.83 -12.37 -7.04
N ILE A 57 -14.54 -12.22 -6.75
CA ILE A 57 -14.03 -11.71 -5.47
C ILE A 57 -14.51 -10.28 -5.22
N ASN A 58 -14.45 -9.42 -6.24
CA ASN A 58 -14.96 -8.05 -6.17
C ASN A 58 -16.48 -8.02 -5.93
N ARG A 59 -17.24 -8.87 -6.64
CA ARG A 59 -18.71 -8.97 -6.49
C ARG A 59 -19.10 -9.44 -5.09
N ALA A 60 -18.36 -10.40 -4.54
CA ALA A 60 -18.53 -10.91 -3.18
C ALA A 60 -18.06 -9.92 -2.09
N LYS A 61 -17.40 -8.81 -2.48
CA LYS A 61 -16.84 -7.80 -1.57
C LYS A 61 -15.90 -8.40 -0.53
N LEU A 62 -15.16 -9.45 -0.91
CA LEU A 62 -14.14 -10.01 -0.04
C LEU A 62 -13.03 -8.99 0.16
N PRO A 63 -12.39 -8.93 1.34
CA PRO A 63 -11.33 -7.99 1.65
C PRO A 63 -9.98 -8.38 1.01
N ILE A 64 -10.02 -8.82 -0.26
CA ILE A 64 -8.89 -9.30 -1.05
C ILE A 64 -8.62 -8.30 -2.17
N ARG A 65 -7.37 -7.85 -2.29
CA ARG A 65 -6.93 -6.95 -3.35
C ARG A 65 -6.00 -7.66 -4.33
N PHE A 66 -6.43 -7.73 -5.58
CA PHE A 66 -5.59 -8.15 -6.67
C PHE A 66 -4.81 -6.98 -7.27
N LEU A 67 -3.53 -7.21 -7.57
CA LEU A 67 -2.67 -6.29 -8.33
C LEU A 67 -1.87 -7.07 -9.36
N LEU A 68 -1.62 -6.45 -10.51
CA LEU A 68 -0.62 -6.95 -11.45
C LEU A 68 0.72 -6.36 -11.08
N ILE A 69 1.77 -7.17 -11.15
CA ILE A 69 3.15 -6.75 -10.94
C ILE A 69 4.00 -7.11 -12.16
N ALA A 70 5.05 -6.33 -12.41
CA ALA A 70 6.00 -6.59 -13.48
C ALA A 70 7.39 -6.07 -13.12
N ASN A 71 8.42 -6.69 -13.68
CA ASN A 71 9.79 -6.22 -13.64
C ASN A 71 10.43 -6.36 -15.03
N ASN A 72 11.74 -6.09 -15.13
CA ASN A 72 12.46 -6.13 -16.40
C ASN A 72 12.54 -7.54 -17.03
N GLU A 73 12.30 -8.59 -16.25
CA GLU A 73 12.34 -9.99 -16.67
C GLU A 73 10.96 -10.56 -17.02
N SER A 74 9.87 -9.86 -16.68
CA SER A 74 8.51 -10.41 -16.83
C SER A 74 8.13 -10.75 -18.28
N HIS A 75 8.70 -10.05 -19.27
CA HIS A 75 8.53 -10.37 -20.69
C HIS A 75 9.40 -11.53 -21.19
N ARG A 76 10.45 -11.88 -20.46
CA ARG A 76 11.51 -12.81 -20.90
C ARG A 76 11.29 -14.23 -20.41
N LYS A 77 10.50 -14.41 -19.35
CA LYS A 77 10.27 -15.70 -18.70
C LYS A 77 8.83 -16.13 -18.89
N GLU A 78 8.61 -17.41 -19.18
CA GLU A 78 7.27 -18.00 -19.19
C GLU A 78 6.73 -18.11 -17.77
N GLU A 79 7.57 -18.57 -16.84
CA GLU A 79 7.20 -18.71 -15.43
C GLU A 79 6.81 -17.36 -14.82
N LYS A 80 5.79 -17.38 -13.95
CA LYS A 80 5.23 -16.21 -13.28
C LYS A 80 5.29 -16.37 -11.78
N THR A 81 5.70 -15.29 -11.11
CA THR A 81 5.61 -15.18 -9.66
C THR A 81 4.18 -14.79 -9.26
N LEU A 82 3.64 -15.51 -8.29
CA LEU A 82 2.42 -15.16 -7.57
C LEU A 82 2.81 -14.92 -6.10
N LEU A 83 2.43 -13.76 -5.55
CA LEU A 83 2.67 -13.44 -4.14
C LEU A 83 1.33 -13.28 -3.44
N ILE A 84 1.20 -13.91 -2.28
CA ILE A 84 0.05 -13.73 -1.40
C ILE A 84 0.53 -13.15 -0.08
N TYR A 85 -0.03 -12.01 0.30
CA TYR A 85 0.18 -11.36 1.60
C TYR A 85 -1.12 -11.43 2.39
N GLN A 86 -1.13 -12.22 3.46
CA GLN A 86 -2.29 -12.43 4.32
C GLN A 86 -2.08 -11.75 5.68
N GLN A 87 -3.00 -10.88 6.08
CA GLN A 87 -2.96 -10.22 7.38
C GLN A 87 -3.07 -11.28 8.49
N GLN A 88 -2.28 -11.10 9.54
CA GLN A 88 -2.29 -11.95 10.73
C GLN A 88 -3.31 -11.42 11.75
N GLU A 89 -3.92 -12.34 12.51
CA GLU A 89 -4.81 -11.97 13.61
C GLU A 89 -4.01 -11.52 14.84
N GLY A 90 -4.54 -10.55 15.58
CA GLY A 90 -3.91 -10.05 16.81
C GLY A 90 -2.81 -9.01 16.56
N LEU A 91 -1.76 -9.05 17.39
CA LEU A 91 -0.57 -8.21 17.25
C LEU A 91 0.22 -8.68 16.02
N SER A 92 0.48 -7.75 15.10
CA SER A 92 1.25 -8.05 13.88
C SER A 92 2.06 -6.83 13.44
N ASN A 93 3.17 -7.07 12.76
CA ASN A 93 3.98 -6.02 12.15
C ASN A 93 3.78 -5.97 10.61
N GLY A 94 2.79 -6.69 10.08
CA GLY A 94 2.53 -6.77 8.65
C GLY A 94 1.71 -8.00 8.25
N TYR A 95 1.98 -8.47 7.04
CA TYR A 95 1.33 -9.59 6.39
C TYR A 95 2.25 -10.80 6.37
N ARG A 96 1.68 -12.00 6.49
CA ARG A 96 2.38 -13.25 6.17
C ARG A 96 2.51 -13.37 4.66
N GLN A 97 3.73 -13.50 4.17
CA GLN A 97 4.05 -13.71 2.75
C GLN A 97 4.03 -15.20 2.40
N GLN A 98 3.50 -15.51 1.22
CA GLN A 98 3.73 -16.77 0.51
C GLN A 98 4.08 -16.46 -0.95
N GLU A 99 5.07 -17.16 -1.50
CA GLU A 99 5.53 -16.99 -2.88
C GLU A 99 5.37 -18.30 -3.65
N PHE A 100 4.80 -18.19 -4.85
CA PHE A 100 4.59 -19.31 -5.75
C PHE A 100 5.27 -19.04 -7.09
N LYS A 101 5.94 -20.06 -7.63
CA LYS A 101 6.56 -20.02 -8.96
C LYS A 101 5.75 -20.87 -9.93
N LEU A 102 4.91 -20.21 -10.71
CA LEU A 102 3.97 -20.85 -11.62
C LEU A 102 4.58 -21.02 -13.00
N PRO A 103 4.29 -22.12 -13.72
CA PRO A 103 4.71 -22.29 -15.12
C PRO A 103 4.23 -21.16 -16.05
N ASN A 104 3.05 -20.60 -15.78
CA ASN A 104 2.45 -19.51 -16.55
C ASN A 104 1.31 -18.86 -15.74
N ILE A 105 0.72 -17.78 -16.28
CA ILE A 105 -0.32 -16.98 -15.60
C ILE A 105 -1.67 -17.70 -15.52
N GLU A 106 -1.93 -18.67 -16.40
CA GLU A 106 -3.16 -19.45 -16.48
C GLU A 106 -3.37 -20.31 -15.22
N GLN A 107 -2.29 -20.67 -14.52
CA GLN A 107 -2.36 -21.43 -13.27
C GLN A 107 -2.84 -20.59 -12.06
N VAL A 108 -2.76 -19.27 -12.13
CA VAL A 108 -3.01 -18.38 -10.98
C VAL A 108 -4.39 -18.61 -10.38
N ALA A 109 -5.43 -18.68 -11.21
CA ALA A 109 -6.80 -18.81 -10.71
C ALA A 109 -6.98 -20.11 -9.90
N GLY A 110 -6.51 -21.24 -10.43
CA GLY A 110 -6.62 -22.53 -9.75
C GLY A 110 -5.78 -22.62 -8.48
N VAL A 111 -4.60 -21.98 -8.46
CA VAL A 111 -3.77 -21.87 -7.25
C VAL A 111 -4.47 -21.04 -6.18
N VAL A 112 -5.02 -19.88 -6.54
CA VAL A 112 -5.72 -19.01 -5.59
C VAL A 112 -6.99 -19.68 -5.07
N ASP A 113 -7.77 -20.36 -5.90
CA ASP A 113 -8.96 -21.10 -5.46
C ASP A 113 -8.62 -22.18 -4.42
N LYS A 114 -7.55 -22.95 -4.64
CA LYS A 114 -7.05 -23.93 -3.67
C LYS A 114 -6.58 -23.26 -2.37
N TRP A 115 -5.85 -22.16 -2.49
CA TRP A 115 -5.36 -21.40 -1.34
C TRP A 115 -6.52 -20.85 -0.49
N LEU A 116 -7.53 -20.27 -1.12
CA LEU A 116 -8.74 -19.77 -0.46
C LEU A 116 -9.54 -20.90 0.22
N ALA A 117 -9.50 -22.11 -0.34
CA ALA A 117 -10.11 -23.30 0.26
C ALA A 117 -9.29 -23.91 1.42
N GLY A 118 -8.12 -23.35 1.75
CA GLY A 118 -7.22 -23.89 2.77
C GLY A 118 -6.56 -25.21 2.38
N VAL A 119 -6.51 -25.52 1.08
CA VAL A 119 -5.91 -26.74 0.55
C VAL A 119 -4.44 -26.49 0.22
N SER A 120 -3.59 -27.48 0.46
CA SER A 120 -2.17 -27.43 0.06
C SER A 120 -2.07 -27.10 -1.43
N VAL A 121 -1.21 -26.14 -1.75
CA VAL A 121 -0.99 -25.69 -3.11
C VAL A 121 0.37 -26.17 -3.58
N ASP A 122 0.42 -26.77 -4.75
CA ASP A 122 1.68 -27.00 -5.47
C ASP A 122 2.32 -25.64 -5.83
N TYR A 123 3.62 -25.62 -6.16
CA TYR A 123 4.38 -24.42 -6.61
C TYR A 123 4.80 -23.41 -5.53
N GLU A 124 4.45 -23.60 -4.27
CA GLU A 124 4.99 -22.77 -3.19
C GLU A 124 6.51 -22.96 -3.08
N ILE A 125 7.25 -21.85 -2.95
CA ILE A 125 8.70 -21.86 -2.81
C ILE A 125 9.13 -21.08 -1.57
N GLU A 126 10.25 -21.49 -0.98
CA GLU A 126 10.94 -20.65 0.01
C GLU A 126 11.71 -19.54 -0.73
N SER A 127 11.40 -18.30 -0.39
CA SER A 127 12.02 -17.12 -1.00
C SER A 127 13.10 -16.56 -0.07
N HIS A 128 14.27 -16.25 -0.64
CA HIS A 128 15.29 -15.44 0.06
C HIS A 128 14.95 -13.94 0.04
N ILE A 129 13.93 -13.54 -0.72
CA ILE A 129 13.40 -12.17 -0.74
C ILE A 129 12.47 -11.99 0.46
N THR A 130 12.80 -11.05 1.32
CA THR A 130 12.04 -10.77 2.54
C THR A 130 11.23 -9.48 2.46
N ARG A 131 11.38 -8.71 1.38
CA ARG A 131 10.71 -7.42 1.20
C ARG A 131 10.42 -7.14 -0.28
N ASP A 132 9.20 -6.73 -0.56
CA ASP A 132 8.72 -6.38 -1.90
C ASP A 132 8.21 -4.94 -1.93
N ILE A 133 8.82 -4.11 -2.77
CA ILE A 133 8.41 -2.72 -2.98
C ILE A 133 7.64 -2.60 -4.29
N LEU A 134 6.38 -2.17 -4.20
CA LEU A 134 5.50 -2.01 -5.36
C LEU A 134 5.37 -0.53 -5.71
N ILE A 135 5.86 -0.13 -6.88
CA ILE A 135 5.72 1.24 -7.40
C ILE A 135 4.60 1.27 -8.44
N CYS A 136 3.59 2.11 -8.22
CA CYS A 136 2.51 2.25 -9.20
C CYS A 136 3.02 2.93 -10.48
N THR A 137 2.97 2.21 -11.59
CA THR A 137 3.41 2.70 -12.91
C THR A 137 2.28 2.69 -13.94
N HIS A 138 1.04 2.49 -13.48
CA HIS A 138 -0.12 2.21 -14.32
C HIS A 138 -0.64 3.43 -15.10
N GLY A 139 0.10 3.83 -16.14
CA GLY A 139 -0.25 4.96 -17.01
C GLY A 139 -1.58 4.85 -17.74
N GLY A 140 -2.02 3.61 -18.01
CA GLY A 140 -3.33 3.35 -18.60
C GLY A 140 -4.49 3.76 -17.70
N HIS A 141 -4.28 3.79 -16.38
CA HIS A 141 -5.29 4.20 -15.40
C HIS A 141 -5.23 5.70 -15.06
N ASP A 142 -4.02 6.23 -14.80
CA ASP A 142 -3.83 7.67 -14.61
C ASP A 142 -2.43 8.09 -15.05
N GLN A 143 -2.36 9.19 -15.82
CA GLN A 143 -1.10 9.70 -16.38
C GLN A 143 -0.08 10.14 -15.31
N CYS A 144 -0.48 10.45 -14.08
CA CYS A 144 0.46 10.74 -12.99
C CYS A 144 1.27 9.51 -12.60
N CYS A 145 0.67 8.31 -12.63
CA CYS A 145 1.40 7.06 -12.39
C CYS A 145 2.47 6.81 -13.46
N ALA A 146 2.18 7.13 -14.73
CA ALA A 146 3.20 7.07 -15.77
C ALA A 146 4.27 8.15 -15.63
N ARG A 147 3.85 9.41 -15.45
CA ARG A 147 4.75 10.58 -15.43
C ARG A 147 5.73 10.53 -14.26
N TYR A 148 5.25 10.18 -13.06
CA TYR A 148 6.05 10.19 -11.84
C TYR A 148 6.51 8.79 -11.43
N GLY A 149 5.66 7.77 -11.59
CA GLY A 149 5.97 6.41 -11.15
C GLY A 149 7.01 5.71 -12.03
N ASN A 150 6.97 5.89 -13.37
CA ASN A 150 7.94 5.22 -14.26
C ASN A 150 9.39 5.67 -13.99
N PRO A 151 9.72 6.98 -13.97
CA PRO A 151 11.08 7.41 -13.65
C PRO A 151 11.49 6.99 -12.24
N PHE A 152 10.58 7.11 -11.26
CA PHE A 152 10.86 6.71 -9.88
C PHE A 152 11.22 5.22 -9.78
N TYR A 153 10.48 4.32 -10.44
CA TYR A 153 10.82 2.89 -10.49
C TYR A 153 12.25 2.64 -10.96
N PHE A 154 12.69 3.29 -12.05
CA PHE A 154 14.05 3.13 -12.55
C PHE A 154 15.10 3.64 -11.55
N HIS A 155 14.88 4.80 -10.93
CA HIS A 155 15.79 5.32 -9.90
C HIS A 155 15.83 4.45 -8.65
N SER A 156 14.69 3.90 -8.24
CA SER A 156 14.59 3.01 -7.08
C SER A 156 15.33 1.70 -7.28
N GLN A 157 15.41 1.18 -8.52
CA GLN A 157 16.24 0.00 -8.83
C GLN A 157 17.72 0.28 -8.54
N ASN A 158 18.22 1.45 -8.95
CA ASN A 158 19.60 1.85 -8.69
C ASN A 158 19.83 2.03 -7.18
N ALA A 159 18.91 2.69 -6.47
CA ALA A 159 19.04 2.88 -5.02
C ALA A 159 19.14 1.56 -4.25
N ILE A 160 18.35 0.54 -4.62
CA ILE A 160 18.43 -0.80 -4.00
C ILE A 160 19.79 -1.45 -4.27
N ALA A 161 20.29 -1.36 -5.51
CA ALA A 161 21.58 -1.90 -5.88
C ALA A 161 22.74 -1.20 -5.16
N ASP A 162 22.73 0.14 -5.11
CA ASP A 162 23.75 0.96 -4.44
C ASP A 162 23.80 0.70 -2.93
N LEU A 163 22.65 0.45 -2.31
CA LEU A 163 22.53 0.10 -0.89
C LEU A 163 22.78 -1.39 -0.61
N GLN A 164 23.03 -2.21 -1.64
CA GLN A 164 23.27 -3.65 -1.54
C GLN A 164 22.14 -4.40 -0.83
N LEU A 165 20.89 -3.95 -1.01
CA LEU A 165 19.71 -4.54 -0.39
C LEU A 165 19.21 -5.76 -1.17
N ASN A 166 20.04 -6.80 -1.26
CA ASN A 166 19.78 -8.00 -2.07
C ASN A 166 18.52 -8.80 -1.66
N HIS A 167 18.01 -8.57 -0.45
CA HIS A 167 16.78 -9.17 0.07
C HIS A 167 15.51 -8.38 -0.29
N VAL A 168 15.66 -7.23 -0.96
CA VAL A 168 14.57 -6.35 -1.37
C VAL A 168 14.37 -6.48 -2.88
N ARG A 169 13.14 -6.80 -3.28
CA ARG A 169 12.72 -6.86 -4.68
C ARG A 169 11.79 -5.70 -4.99
N ILE A 170 11.91 -5.16 -6.20
CA ILE A 170 11.10 -4.02 -6.65
C ILE A 170 10.27 -4.36 -7.87
N TRP A 171 8.99 -4.02 -7.79
CA TRP A 171 7.99 -4.29 -8.80
C TRP A 171 7.39 -2.99 -9.32
N ARG A 172 7.19 -2.94 -10.64
CA ARG A 172 6.11 -2.14 -11.21
C ARG A 172 4.80 -2.74 -10.75
N SER A 173 3.82 -1.93 -10.37
CA SER A 173 2.50 -2.40 -9.96
C SER A 173 1.39 -1.69 -10.73
N SER A 174 0.30 -2.41 -10.97
CA SER A 174 -0.97 -1.85 -11.42
C SER A 174 -1.57 -0.93 -10.35
N HIS A 175 -2.66 -0.26 -10.69
CA HIS A 175 -3.16 0.82 -9.85
C HIS A 175 -3.70 0.31 -8.49
N PHE A 176 -3.17 0.88 -7.40
CA PHE A 176 -3.58 0.58 -6.02
C PHE A 176 -4.14 1.79 -5.25
N GLY A 177 -4.50 2.87 -5.96
CA GLY A 177 -5.00 4.10 -5.34
C GLY A 177 -3.91 5.12 -5.01
N GLY A 178 -4.31 6.40 -5.01
CA GLY A 178 -3.42 7.50 -4.64
C GLY A 178 -2.56 8.04 -5.79
N HIS A 179 -2.99 7.95 -7.06
CA HIS A 179 -2.24 8.51 -8.19
C HIS A 179 -2.01 10.03 -8.07
N ARG A 180 -2.89 10.76 -7.36
CA ARG A 180 -2.66 12.17 -6.99
C ARG A 180 -1.53 12.38 -5.98
N PHE A 181 -0.97 11.31 -5.43
CA PHE A 181 0.22 11.33 -4.60
C PHE A 181 1.40 10.66 -5.31
N ALA A 182 1.35 10.48 -6.63
CA ALA A 182 2.44 9.86 -7.36
C ALA A 182 3.76 10.64 -7.16
N PRO A 183 4.92 9.98 -7.14
CA PRO A 183 5.08 8.52 -7.17
C PRO A 183 4.64 7.88 -5.85
N THR A 184 3.95 6.74 -5.95
CA THR A 184 3.45 5.99 -4.79
C THR A 184 4.10 4.62 -4.70
N ALA A 185 4.31 4.15 -3.47
CA ALA A 185 4.81 2.82 -3.19
C ALA A 185 3.98 2.09 -2.11
N ILE A 186 3.93 0.76 -2.20
CA ILE A 186 3.58 -0.13 -1.09
C ILE A 186 4.81 -0.93 -0.72
N ASP A 187 5.09 -1.04 0.57
CA ASP A 187 6.21 -1.77 1.14
C ASP A 187 5.72 -3.01 1.88
N PHE A 188 5.85 -4.17 1.25
CA PHE A 188 5.52 -5.48 1.81
C PHE A 188 6.77 -6.17 2.39
N PRO A 189 6.63 -7.00 3.43
CA PRO A 189 5.39 -7.51 4.03
C PRO A 189 4.71 -6.55 5.02
N HIS A 190 5.32 -5.43 5.40
CA HIS A 190 4.73 -4.51 6.38
C HIS A 190 3.37 -3.94 5.93
N GLY A 191 3.16 -3.80 4.62
CA GLY A 191 1.93 -3.23 4.04
C GLY A 191 1.80 -1.72 4.29
N ARG A 192 2.94 -1.01 4.29
CA ARG A 192 2.99 0.44 4.49
C ARG A 192 2.90 1.19 3.17
N TYR A 193 2.08 2.23 3.13
CA TYR A 193 1.82 2.99 1.91
C TYR A 193 2.54 4.34 1.96
N TYR A 194 3.13 4.70 0.83
CA TYR A 194 3.85 5.95 0.65
C TYR A 194 3.40 6.69 -0.62
N GLY A 195 3.59 8.01 -0.61
CA GLY A 195 3.33 8.89 -1.74
C GLY A 195 4.30 10.08 -1.72
N VAL A 196 4.32 10.84 -2.81
CA VAL A 196 5.17 12.02 -2.99
C VAL A 196 6.65 11.69 -2.74
N LEU A 197 7.07 10.47 -3.09
CA LEU A 197 8.43 10.01 -2.85
C LEU A 197 9.43 10.70 -3.78
N ASP A 198 10.61 10.95 -3.23
CA ASP A 198 11.84 11.28 -3.94
C ASP A 198 12.93 10.27 -3.56
N GLN A 199 14.16 10.45 -4.08
CA GLN A 199 15.23 9.49 -3.83
C GLN A 199 15.70 9.47 -2.37
N ASP A 200 15.72 10.62 -1.70
CA ASP A 200 16.20 10.75 -0.32
C ASP A 200 15.21 10.12 0.66
N THR A 201 13.93 10.47 0.52
CA THR A 201 12.85 9.90 1.32
C THR A 201 12.69 8.40 1.07
N PHE A 202 12.87 7.95 -0.18
CA PHE A 202 12.85 6.53 -0.50
C PHE A 202 14.03 5.78 0.15
N LYS A 203 15.23 6.37 0.14
CA LYS A 203 16.38 5.80 0.86
C LYS A 203 16.09 5.68 2.36
N SER A 204 15.54 6.71 2.99
CA SER A 204 15.12 6.65 4.40
C SER A 204 14.10 5.54 4.66
N VAL A 205 13.11 5.35 3.78
CA VAL A 205 12.14 4.24 3.89
C VAL A 205 12.82 2.87 3.71
N LEU A 206 13.75 2.74 2.77
CA LEU A 206 14.47 1.49 2.56
C LEU A 206 15.33 1.10 3.76
N THR A 207 16.01 2.06 4.38
CA THR A 207 16.98 1.80 5.46
C THR A 207 16.38 1.93 6.86
N HIS A 208 15.19 2.53 6.99
CA HIS A 208 14.62 2.98 8.27
C HIS A 208 15.61 3.86 9.05
N THR A 209 16.22 4.84 8.38
CA THR A 209 17.19 5.76 8.99
C THR A 209 17.01 7.21 8.53
N GLY A 210 17.67 8.12 9.22
CA GLY A 210 17.56 9.57 9.00
C GLY A 210 16.50 10.21 9.89
N ASP A 211 16.07 11.42 9.54
CA ASP A 211 15.02 12.13 10.26
C ASP A 211 13.64 11.52 9.99
N ILE A 212 13.02 10.93 11.02
CA ILE A 212 11.68 10.34 10.94
C ILE A 212 10.62 11.36 10.52
N GLN A 213 10.85 12.65 10.75
CA GLN A 213 9.90 13.71 10.40
C GLN A 213 9.67 13.84 8.89
N CYS A 214 10.55 13.25 8.04
CA CYS A 214 10.29 13.15 6.61
C CYS A 214 8.98 12.40 6.31
N LEU A 215 8.59 11.45 7.18
CA LEU A 215 7.37 10.66 7.03
C LEU A 215 6.08 11.48 7.13
N ASN A 216 6.10 12.67 7.76
CA ASN A 216 4.93 13.55 7.79
C ASN A 216 4.40 13.91 6.39
N LYS A 217 5.29 13.93 5.39
CA LYS A 217 4.94 14.33 4.02
C LYS A 217 4.66 13.14 3.10
N ILE A 218 5.28 11.99 3.36
CA ILE A 218 5.30 10.85 2.42
C ILE A 218 4.52 9.63 2.90
N TYR A 219 4.16 9.55 4.18
CA TYR A 219 3.49 8.39 4.75
C TYR A 219 1.96 8.49 4.61
N ARG A 220 1.36 7.54 3.90
CA ARG A 220 -0.09 7.49 3.66
C ARG A 220 -0.85 6.70 4.72
N GLY A 221 -0.18 5.76 5.39
CA GLY A 221 -0.76 4.92 6.44
C GLY A 221 -0.37 3.45 6.35
N TRP A 222 -0.74 2.72 7.39
CA TRP A 222 -0.50 1.29 7.54
C TRP A 222 -1.70 0.48 7.06
N GLY A 223 -1.51 -0.37 6.05
CA GLY A 223 -2.58 -1.17 5.45
C GLY A 223 -3.26 -2.16 6.39
N ILE A 224 -2.60 -2.56 7.49
CA ILE A 224 -3.20 -3.44 8.51
C ILE A 224 -4.21 -2.70 9.40
N LEU A 225 -4.18 -1.36 9.42
CA LEU A 225 -4.99 -0.52 10.29
C LEU A 225 -6.15 0.15 9.53
N PRO A 226 -7.36 0.23 10.12
CA PRO A 226 -8.44 1.04 9.58
C PRO A 226 -8.01 2.50 9.40
N THR A 227 -8.53 3.18 8.38
CA THR A 227 -8.11 4.53 7.99
C THR A 227 -8.01 5.55 9.14
N PRO A 228 -8.96 5.64 10.09
CA PRO A 228 -8.82 6.57 11.23
C PRO A 228 -7.63 6.24 12.13
N LEU A 229 -7.32 4.95 12.31
CA LEU A 229 -6.21 4.52 13.16
C LEU A 229 -4.85 4.74 12.50
N GLN A 230 -4.78 4.85 11.18
CA GLN A 230 -3.53 5.24 10.49
C GLN A 230 -3.07 6.65 10.90
N ILE A 231 -4.02 7.55 11.19
CA ILE A 231 -3.72 8.92 11.63
C ILE A 231 -3.17 8.91 13.05
N LEU A 232 -3.80 8.12 13.92
CA LEU A 232 -3.32 7.87 15.27
C LEU A 232 -1.92 7.22 15.27
N GLU A 233 -1.73 6.19 14.47
CA GLU A 233 -0.46 5.47 14.36
C GLU A 233 0.67 6.39 13.92
N LYS A 234 0.42 7.31 12.99
CA LYS A 234 1.43 8.28 12.56
C LYS A 234 1.96 9.13 13.73
N GLU A 235 1.10 9.57 14.66
CA GLU A 235 1.54 10.35 15.82
C GLU A 235 2.48 9.54 16.73
N LEU A 236 2.16 8.27 16.97
CA LEU A 236 3.02 7.36 17.75
C LEU A 236 4.33 7.06 17.01
N MET A 237 4.26 6.75 15.72
CA MET A 237 5.42 6.48 14.87
C MET A 237 6.41 7.65 14.86
N LEU A 238 5.92 8.89 14.75
CA LEU A 238 6.78 10.08 14.73
C LEU A 238 7.43 10.36 16.09
N GLY A 239 6.75 10.02 17.19
CA GLY A 239 7.28 10.19 18.55
C GLY A 239 8.27 9.09 18.94
N LEU A 240 8.03 7.85 18.49
CA LEU A 240 8.84 6.67 18.81
C LEU A 240 9.96 6.41 17.80
N GLY A 241 9.96 7.11 16.66
CA GLY A 241 11.00 7.04 15.66
C GLY A 241 10.97 5.74 14.84
N TRP A 242 12.10 5.41 14.23
CA TRP A 242 12.22 4.24 13.34
C TRP A 242 12.03 2.90 14.04
N ASP A 243 12.21 2.83 15.36
CA ASP A 243 11.98 1.61 16.15
C ASP A 243 10.53 1.12 16.03
N TRP A 244 9.58 2.03 15.83
CA TRP A 244 8.16 1.71 15.61
C TRP A 244 7.93 0.67 14.50
N PHE A 245 8.79 0.64 13.48
CA PHE A 245 8.66 -0.29 12.36
C PHE A 245 8.95 -1.75 12.74
N ASN A 246 9.54 -1.98 13.91
CA ASN A 246 9.78 -3.31 14.46
C ASN A 246 8.65 -3.80 15.39
N TYR A 247 7.67 -2.95 15.70
CA TYR A 247 6.66 -3.25 16.72
C TYR A 247 5.51 -4.04 16.10
N GLN A 248 4.96 -4.97 16.88
CA GLN A 248 3.71 -5.62 16.54
C GLN A 248 2.57 -4.77 17.09
N VAL A 249 1.59 -4.48 16.24
CA VAL A 249 0.51 -3.55 16.53
C VAL A 249 -0.84 -4.20 16.21
N THR A 250 -1.84 -3.86 17.00
CA THR A 250 -3.24 -4.12 16.71
C THR A 250 -4.06 -2.88 17.02
N GLY A 251 -5.24 -2.75 16.41
CA GLY A 251 -6.04 -1.56 16.54
C GLY A 251 -7.52 -1.82 16.33
N LYS A 252 -8.34 -1.10 17.09
CA LYS A 252 -9.81 -1.12 16.95
C LYS A 252 -10.41 0.27 17.11
N ILE A 253 -11.53 0.47 16.45
CA ILE A 253 -12.37 1.64 16.66
C ILE A 253 -13.30 1.31 17.82
N LEU A 254 -13.23 2.10 18.89
CA LEU A 254 -14.07 1.94 20.09
C LEU A 254 -15.43 2.57 19.86
N GLU A 255 -15.44 3.81 19.37
CA GLU A 255 -16.65 4.59 19.14
C GLU A 255 -16.52 5.41 17.88
N LYS A 256 -17.65 5.67 17.22
CA LYS A 256 -17.74 6.51 16.04
C LYS A 256 -19.06 7.27 16.05
N SER A 257 -18.99 8.59 15.95
CA SER A 257 -20.18 9.44 15.90
C SER A 257 -20.97 9.19 14.61
N LEU A 258 -22.28 9.39 14.66
CA LEU A 258 -23.19 9.15 13.53
C LEU A 258 -22.87 10.03 12.30
N ASP A 259 -22.36 11.24 12.53
CA ASP A 259 -21.92 12.18 11.50
C ASP A 259 -20.48 11.91 11.02
N ASN A 260 -19.83 10.86 11.55
CA ASN A 260 -18.44 10.49 11.32
C ASN A 260 -17.41 11.57 11.68
N GLN A 261 -17.79 12.64 12.39
CA GLN A 261 -16.87 13.73 12.72
C GLN A 261 -15.91 13.39 13.86
N THR A 262 -16.28 12.43 14.71
CA THR A 262 -15.50 12.03 15.87
C THR A 262 -15.37 10.51 15.91
N ILE A 263 -14.15 10.04 16.10
CA ILE A 263 -13.80 8.63 16.18
C ILE A 263 -12.90 8.44 17.41
N LEU A 264 -13.26 7.51 18.28
CA LEU A 264 -12.40 7.06 19.37
C LEU A 264 -11.72 5.76 18.92
N GLY A 265 -10.39 5.81 18.80
CA GLY A 265 -9.57 4.68 18.39
C GLY A 265 -8.65 4.21 19.49
N GLU A 266 -8.29 2.93 19.45
CA GLU A 266 -7.30 2.30 20.32
C GLU A 266 -6.23 1.63 19.47
N LEU A 267 -4.96 1.83 19.84
CA LEU A 267 -3.82 1.07 19.35
C LEU A 267 -3.09 0.44 20.52
N SER A 268 -2.90 -0.88 20.44
CA SER A 268 -2.05 -1.63 21.35
C SER A 268 -0.84 -2.15 20.59
N PHE A 269 0.33 -2.03 21.19
CA PHE A 269 1.57 -2.49 20.57
C PHE A 269 2.53 -3.07 21.59
N GLU A 270 3.33 -4.03 21.15
CA GLU A 270 4.39 -4.63 21.94
C GLU A 270 5.74 -3.97 21.61
N GLN A 271 6.40 -3.45 22.63
CA GLN A 271 7.76 -2.93 22.53
C GLN A 271 8.76 -4.10 22.41
N PRO A 272 9.99 -3.87 21.91
CA PRO A 272 11.01 -4.92 21.80
C PRO A 272 11.42 -5.51 23.15
N THR A 273 11.12 -4.82 24.24
CA THR A 273 11.30 -5.27 25.63
C THR A 273 10.24 -6.27 26.08
N GLY A 274 9.20 -6.53 25.28
CA GLY A 274 8.05 -7.38 25.61
C GLY A 274 6.92 -6.64 26.36
N ASN A 275 7.05 -5.33 26.57
CA ASN A 275 6.03 -4.55 27.25
C ASN A 275 4.89 -4.22 26.29
N LEU A 276 3.67 -4.54 26.69
CA LEU A 276 2.46 -4.12 25.98
C LEU A 276 2.08 -2.70 26.41
N CYS A 277 1.94 -1.81 25.43
CA CYS A 277 1.44 -0.46 25.64
C CYS A 277 0.14 -0.26 24.86
N THR A 278 -0.84 0.39 25.48
CA THR A 278 -2.11 0.74 24.83
C THR A 278 -2.34 2.24 24.87
N TYR A 279 -2.55 2.83 23.70
CA TYR A 279 -2.93 4.24 23.55
C TYR A 279 -4.34 4.35 22.98
N GLN A 280 -5.07 5.33 23.49
CA GLN A 280 -6.33 5.75 22.90
C GLN A 280 -6.23 7.16 22.36
N ALA A 281 -6.98 7.44 21.30
CA ALA A 281 -7.08 8.77 20.77
C ALA A 281 -8.45 9.11 20.21
N LYS A 282 -8.80 10.38 20.39
CA LYS A 282 -9.95 10.99 19.74
C LYS A 282 -9.51 11.64 18.43
N VAL A 283 -9.86 11.02 17.32
CA VAL A 283 -9.65 11.51 15.96
C VAL A 283 -10.89 12.31 15.53
N VAL A 284 -10.68 13.56 15.12
CA VAL A 284 -11.75 14.48 14.73
C VAL A 284 -11.56 14.96 13.30
N LYS A 285 -12.66 15.25 12.61
CA LYS A 285 -12.63 15.90 11.30
C LYS A 285 -11.87 17.23 11.40
N ASN A 286 -10.97 17.45 10.46
CA ASN A 286 -10.19 18.68 10.35
C ASN A 286 -10.74 19.51 9.19
N ASP A 287 -11.61 20.48 9.51
CA ASP A 287 -12.22 21.34 8.50
C ASP A 287 -11.21 22.27 7.81
N LEU A 288 -10.12 22.65 8.49
CA LEU A 288 -9.08 23.50 7.91
C LEU A 288 -8.29 22.80 6.81
N LYS A 289 -8.13 21.47 6.93
CA LYS A 289 -7.40 20.65 5.95
C LYS A 289 -8.33 19.95 4.96
N THR A 290 -9.63 19.92 5.25
CA THR A 290 -10.64 19.39 4.34
C THR A 290 -10.86 20.37 3.20
N GLN A 291 -10.54 19.97 1.98
CA GLN A 291 -10.63 20.85 0.82
C GLN A 291 -11.10 20.11 -0.44
N PRO A 292 -11.78 20.80 -1.36
CA PRO A 292 -12.11 20.25 -2.67
C PRO A 292 -10.85 20.13 -3.52
N LEU A 293 -10.68 18.97 -4.17
CA LEU A 293 -9.52 18.68 -5.01
C LEU A 293 -9.94 17.91 -6.26
N LYS A 294 -9.27 18.18 -7.38
CA LYS A 294 -9.33 17.31 -8.55
C LYS A 294 -8.46 16.08 -8.32
N VAL A 295 -9.10 15.01 -7.88
CA VAL A 295 -8.40 13.81 -7.40
C VAL A 295 -7.85 12.91 -8.51
N SER A 296 -8.26 13.09 -9.77
CA SER A 296 -7.84 12.32 -10.96
C SER A 296 -7.55 13.22 -12.15
N CYS A 297 -6.66 12.78 -13.04
CA CYS A 297 -6.39 13.47 -14.30
C CYS A 297 -7.58 13.43 -15.28
N HIS A 298 -8.52 12.50 -15.06
CA HIS A 298 -9.67 12.27 -15.93
C HIS A 298 -10.95 12.94 -15.41
N THR A 299 -10.95 13.51 -14.20
CA THR A 299 -12.11 14.22 -13.65
C THR A 299 -12.02 15.73 -13.91
N GLU A 300 -13.13 16.31 -14.36
CA GLU A 300 -13.28 17.76 -14.41
C GLU A 300 -13.76 18.33 -13.06
N GLN A 301 -14.48 17.51 -12.29
CA GLN A 301 -15.09 17.89 -11.02
C GLN A 301 -14.15 17.69 -9.84
N GLU A 302 -14.25 18.61 -8.88
CA GLU A 302 -13.56 18.50 -7.60
C GLU A 302 -14.34 17.61 -6.64
N THR A 303 -13.62 16.87 -5.79
CA THR A 303 -14.17 16.06 -4.71
C THR A 303 -13.66 16.60 -3.38
N VAL A 304 -14.56 16.76 -2.40
CA VAL A 304 -14.19 17.18 -1.04
C VAL A 304 -13.40 16.07 -0.38
N CYS A 305 -12.10 16.31 -0.17
CA CYS A 305 -11.20 15.35 0.46
C CYS A 305 -11.20 15.58 1.96
N LEU A 306 -12.00 14.78 2.69
CA LEU A 306 -12.08 14.83 4.15
C LEU A 306 -10.72 14.53 4.77
N LYS A 307 -10.33 15.37 5.74
CA LYS A 307 -9.14 15.17 6.57
C LYS A 307 -9.55 15.06 8.02
N TYR A 308 -8.70 14.39 8.78
CA TYR A 308 -8.90 14.12 10.20
C TYR A 308 -7.58 14.32 10.91
N ALA A 309 -7.65 14.67 12.19
CA ALA A 309 -6.50 14.87 13.05
C ALA A 309 -6.74 14.28 14.43
N VAL A 310 -5.67 13.88 15.10
CA VAL A 310 -5.72 13.51 16.51
C VAL A 310 -5.96 14.78 17.33
N SER A 311 -7.08 14.85 18.04
CA SER A 311 -7.36 15.95 18.98
C SER A 311 -6.76 15.71 20.36
N HIS A 312 -6.76 14.44 20.80
CA HIS A 312 -6.25 14.01 22.10
C HIS A 312 -5.69 12.59 21.95
N LEU A 313 -4.55 12.34 22.57
CA LEU A 313 -3.85 11.06 22.62
C LEU A 313 -3.43 10.81 24.07
N TRP A 314 -3.73 9.64 24.62
CA TRP A 314 -3.33 9.29 25.99
C TRP A 314 -2.99 7.80 26.12
N LEU A 315 -2.07 7.52 27.03
CA LEU A 315 -1.70 6.16 27.43
C LEU A 315 -2.80 5.61 28.36
N VAL A 316 -3.20 4.37 28.13
CA VAL A 316 -4.20 3.64 28.92
C VAL A 316 -3.53 2.64 29.86
N SER A 317 -2.58 1.87 29.35
CA SER A 317 -1.86 0.82 30.08
C SER A 317 -0.48 0.59 29.51
#